data_AF-A0A7Z0EI79-F1
#
_entry.id   AF-A0A7Z0EI79-F1
#
_cell.length_a   1.000
_cell.length_b   1.000
_cell.length_c   1.000
_cell.angle_alpha   90.00
_cell.angle_beta   90.00
_cell.angle_gamma   90.00
#
_symmetry.space_group_name_H-M   'P 1'
#
loop_
_entity.id
_entity.type
_entity.pdbx_description
1 polymer ?
#
loop_
_entity_poly.entity_id
_entity_poly.type
_entity_poly.pdbx_seq_one_letter_code
_entity_poly.pdbx_strand_id
1 'polypeptide(L)'
;MFRSSVQIIFWCSLALLAVSGCAATYDERLDYLEESAQRGVQVHKMFQGQGVEINEETCINAHVALNDDIPSDISGGSPPSDEWEGLVEEAFVNACTSGSY
;
A
#
# COMPACT_ATOMS: atom_id res chain seq x y z
N MET A 1 -51.12 -4.23 -12.88
CA MET A 1 -50.88 -5.66 -12.64
C MET A 1 -49.49 -6.01 -13.17
N PHE A 2 -48.45 -5.81 -12.35
CA PHE A 2 -47.15 -6.47 -12.49
C PHE A 2 -46.62 -6.67 -11.07
N ARG A 3 -46.43 -7.94 -10.75
CA ARG A 3 -46.01 -8.49 -9.47
C ARG A 3 -44.65 -9.12 -9.71
N SER A 4 -43.85 -9.17 -8.66
CA SER A 4 -42.60 -9.92 -8.48
C SER A 4 -41.32 -9.25 -8.97
N SER A 5 -40.17 -9.37 -8.32
CA SER A 5 -39.75 -9.71 -6.95
C SER A 5 -38.23 -9.80 -7.09
N VAL A 6 -37.45 -8.87 -6.54
CA VAL A 6 -36.04 -9.14 -6.21
C VAL A 6 -35.75 -8.45 -4.89
N GLN A 7 -35.80 -9.24 -3.82
CA GLN A 7 -35.20 -8.90 -2.54
C GLN A 7 -33.69 -8.85 -2.75
N ILE A 8 -33.12 -7.65 -2.79
CA ILE A 8 -31.68 -7.47 -2.54
C ILE A 8 -31.56 -6.93 -1.13
N ILE A 9 -31.00 -7.78 -0.29
CA ILE A 9 -30.57 -7.54 1.07
C ILE A 9 -29.57 -6.37 1.01
N PHE A 10 -30.04 -5.16 1.25
CA PHE A 10 -29.21 -3.98 1.43
C PHE A 10 -29.50 -3.43 2.82
N TRP A 11 -29.10 -4.19 3.83
CA TRP A 11 -28.84 -3.65 5.17
C TRP A 11 -27.49 -2.95 5.14
N CYS A 12 -27.42 -1.86 4.39
CA CYS A 12 -26.48 -0.79 4.67
C CYS A 12 -27.32 0.26 5.39
N SER A 13 -27.50 0.07 6.70
CA SER A 13 -28.14 1.05 7.57
C SER A 13 -27.47 2.40 7.36
N LEU A 14 -28.26 3.31 6.79
CA LEU A 14 -27.95 4.69 6.51
C LEU A 14 -27.59 5.42 7.83
N ALA A 15 -26.30 5.61 8.09
CA ALA A 15 -25.80 6.59 9.05
C ALA A 15 -25.00 7.64 8.28
N LEU A 16 -25.53 8.86 8.26
CA LEU A 16 -24.92 10.05 7.67
C LEU A 16 -23.70 10.48 8.49
N LEU A 17 -22.60 10.78 7.78
CA LEU A 17 -21.53 11.71 8.16
C LEU A 17 -20.67 11.35 9.39
N ALA A 18 -19.77 10.38 9.21
CA ALA A 18 -18.38 10.50 9.64
C ALA A 18 -17.53 9.57 8.75
N VAL A 19 -16.70 10.14 7.89
CA VAL A 19 -15.56 9.40 7.32
C VAL A 19 -14.58 9.20 8.48
N SER A 20 -14.87 8.26 9.38
CA SER A 20 -13.83 7.75 10.26
C SER A 20 -12.97 6.85 9.39
N GLY A 21 -11.89 7.39 8.83
CA GLY A 21 -10.90 6.55 8.16
C GLY A 21 -10.37 5.56 9.20
N CYS A 22 -10.76 4.29 9.07
CA CYS A 22 -10.26 3.26 9.96
C CYS A 22 -8.76 3.10 9.70
N ALA A 23 -7.98 2.92 10.77
CA ALA A 23 -6.61 2.45 10.63
C ALA A 23 -6.63 1.10 9.90
N ALA A 24 -5.63 0.85 9.07
CA ALA A 24 -5.35 -0.49 8.58
C ALA A 24 -5.12 -1.43 9.76
N THR A 25 -5.69 -2.62 9.63
CA THR A 25 -5.49 -3.72 10.54
C THR A 25 -4.03 -4.17 10.53
N TYR A 26 -3.66 -5.02 11.49
CA TYR A 26 -2.33 -5.60 11.51
C TYR A 26 -2.03 -6.44 10.26
N ASP A 27 -2.97 -7.29 9.85
CA ASP A 27 -2.82 -8.16 8.68
C ASP A 27 -2.69 -7.34 7.39
N GLU A 28 -3.51 -6.29 7.21
CA GLU A 28 -3.41 -5.39 6.05
C GLU A 28 -2.05 -4.68 5.98
N ARG A 29 -1.47 -4.31 7.13
CA ARG A 29 -0.13 -3.72 7.15
C ARG A 29 0.95 -4.74 6.80
N LEU A 30 0.85 -5.98 7.27
CA LEU A 30 1.78 -7.04 6.87
C LEU A 30 1.71 -7.32 5.37
N ASP A 31 0.51 -7.45 4.83
CA ASP A 31 0.29 -7.65 3.40
C ASP A 31 0.89 -6.48 2.61
N TYR A 32 0.70 -5.24 3.08
CA TYR A 32 1.27 -4.06 2.41
C TYR A 32 2.80 -4.01 2.45
N LEU A 33 3.45 -4.46 3.55
CA LEU A 33 4.90 -4.60 3.61
C LEU A 33 5.39 -5.65 2.59
N GLU A 34 4.70 -6.78 2.48
CA GLU A 34 5.02 -7.82 1.51
C GLU A 34 4.89 -7.28 0.07
N GLU A 35 3.79 -6.60 -0.23
CA GLU A 35 3.55 -5.97 -1.53
C GLU A 35 4.62 -4.91 -1.84
N SER A 36 5.01 -4.09 -0.87
CA SER A 36 6.07 -3.09 -1.03
C SER A 36 7.41 -3.75 -1.39
N ALA A 37 7.77 -4.82 -0.70
CA ALA A 37 8.98 -5.60 -0.99
C ALA A 37 8.91 -6.28 -2.37
N GLN A 38 7.75 -6.84 -2.74
CA GLN A 38 7.52 -7.37 -4.09
C GLN A 38 7.70 -6.33 -5.18
N ARG A 39 7.21 -5.11 -4.98
CA ARG A 39 7.43 -3.98 -5.90
C ARG A 39 8.90 -3.63 -5.99
N GLY A 40 9.63 -3.61 -4.87
CA GLY A 40 11.08 -3.43 -4.83
C GLY A 40 11.81 -4.42 -5.75
N VAL A 41 11.52 -5.71 -5.64
CA VAL A 41 12.12 -6.75 -6.51
C VAL A 41 11.78 -6.55 -7.99
N GLN A 42 10.58 -6.07 -8.31
CA GLN A 42 10.20 -5.78 -9.69
C GLN A 42 11.02 -4.60 -10.24
N VAL A 43 11.21 -3.55 -9.43
CA VAL A 43 12.04 -2.40 -9.78
C VAL A 43 13.51 -2.80 -9.96
N HIS A 44 14.04 -3.68 -9.11
CA HIS A 44 15.38 -4.26 -9.29
C HIS A 44 15.54 -4.87 -10.69
N LYS A 45 14.62 -5.77 -11.07
CA LYS A 45 14.65 -6.45 -12.38
C LYS A 45 14.54 -5.47 -13.54
N MET A 46 13.73 -4.43 -13.39
CA MET A 46 13.60 -3.36 -14.38
C MET A 46 14.92 -2.59 -14.55
N PHE A 47 15.54 -2.14 -13.45
CA PHE A 47 16.82 -1.43 -13.49
C PHE A 47 17.94 -2.28 -14.05
N GLN A 48 18.00 -3.55 -13.65
CA GLN A 48 18.95 -4.51 -14.20
C GLN A 48 18.79 -4.66 -15.73
N GLY A 49 17.55 -4.76 -16.21
CA GLY A 49 17.25 -4.83 -17.64
C GLY A 49 17.62 -3.57 -18.44
N GLN A 50 17.68 -2.41 -17.77
CA GLN A 50 18.06 -1.12 -18.35
C GLN A 50 19.55 -0.80 -18.19
N GLY A 51 20.31 -1.62 -17.45
CA GLY A 51 21.71 -1.33 -17.12
C GLY A 51 21.88 -0.12 -16.18
N VAL A 52 20.84 0.21 -15.41
CA VAL A 52 20.89 1.25 -14.38
C VAL A 52 21.69 0.73 -13.18
N GLU A 53 22.53 1.58 -12.60
CA GLU A 53 23.22 1.25 -11.36
C GLU A 53 22.21 1.13 -10.22
N ILE A 54 22.16 -0.04 -9.59
CA ILE A 54 21.25 -0.29 -8.46
C ILE A 54 22.01 -0.02 -7.16
N ASN A 55 21.64 1.06 -6.49
CA ASN A 55 22.12 1.43 -5.17
C ASN A 55 20.95 1.99 -4.34
N GLU A 56 21.19 2.20 -3.05
CA GLU A 56 20.18 2.65 -2.09
C GLU A 56 19.49 3.95 -2.53
N GLU A 57 20.27 4.98 -2.93
CA GLU A 57 19.73 6.26 -3.40
C GLU A 57 18.81 6.10 -4.62
N THR A 58 19.19 5.24 -5.57
CA THR A 58 18.37 4.95 -6.76
C THR A 58 17.05 4.28 -6.38
N CYS A 59 17.08 3.35 -5.43
CA CYS A 59 15.88 2.69 -4.93
C CYS A 59 14.99 3.61 -4.10
N ILE A 60 15.55 4.49 -3.26
CA ILE A 60 14.78 5.53 -2.54
C ILE A 60 14.06 6.44 -3.53
N ASN A 61 14.78 6.95 -4.54
CA ASN A 61 14.19 7.80 -5.58
C ASN A 61 13.08 7.08 -6.35
N ALA A 62 13.24 5.77 -6.61
CA ALA A 62 12.20 4.96 -7.24
C ALA A 62 10.96 4.83 -6.35
N HIS A 63 11.12 4.61 -5.04
CA HIS A 63 10.02 4.54 -4.08
C HIS A 63 9.23 5.86 -4.06
N VAL A 64 9.93 6.98 -3.92
CA VAL A 64 9.33 8.34 -3.95
C VAL A 64 8.58 8.59 -5.27
N ALA A 65 9.14 8.14 -6.40
CA ALA A 65 8.52 8.32 -7.71
C ALA A 65 7.24 7.50 -7.91
N LEU A 66 7.08 6.37 -7.20
CA LEU A 66 5.84 5.58 -7.26
C LEU A 66 4.68 6.30 -6.58
N ASN A 67 4.96 7.10 -5.54
CA ASN A 67 3.96 7.91 -4.83
C ASN A 67 2.71 7.07 -4.46
N ASP A 68 2.97 5.89 -3.86
CA ASP A 68 1.94 4.93 -3.48
C ASP A 68 1.04 5.51 -2.37
N ASP A 69 -0.25 5.17 -2.41
CA ASP A 69 -1.20 5.50 -1.34
C ASP A 69 -0.98 4.52 -0.16
N ILE A 70 -0.11 4.91 0.77
CA ILE A 70 0.23 4.09 1.93
C ILE A 70 -0.98 4.04 2.88
N PRO A 71 -1.47 2.85 3.26
CA PRO A 71 -2.58 2.74 4.18
C PRO A 71 -2.19 3.32 5.54
N SER A 72 -3.08 4.09 6.17
CA SER A 72 -2.79 4.67 7.49
C SER A 72 -2.76 3.59 8.58
N ASP A 73 -1.78 3.65 9.47
CA ASP A 73 -1.71 2.85 10.69
C ASP A 73 -2.42 3.54 11.89
N ILE A 74 -2.91 4.78 11.70
CA ILE A 74 -3.57 5.59 12.71
C ILE A 74 -5.06 5.69 12.41
N SER A 75 -5.89 5.52 13.45
CA SER A 75 -7.33 5.62 13.31
C SER A 75 -7.79 7.08 13.16
N GLY A 76 -8.89 7.29 12.44
CA GLY A 76 -9.55 8.59 12.33
C GLY A 76 -9.28 9.33 11.02
N GLY A 77 -8.78 8.64 9.99
CA GLY A 77 -8.47 9.23 8.68
C GLY A 77 -7.21 10.11 8.69
N SER A 78 -6.35 9.92 9.69
CA SER A 78 -5.03 10.55 9.72
C SER A 78 -4.13 9.95 8.64
N PRO A 79 -3.17 10.72 8.11
CA PRO A 79 -2.08 10.16 7.31
C PRO A 79 -1.34 9.03 8.06
N PRO A 80 -0.61 8.17 7.33
CA PRO A 80 0.39 7.27 7.91
C PRO A 80 1.30 7.97 8.93
N SER A 81 1.72 7.24 9.97
CA SER A 81 2.80 7.70 10.83
C SER A 81 4.14 7.68 10.10
N ASP A 82 5.05 8.60 10.46
CA ASP A 82 6.42 8.64 9.92
C ASP A 82 7.14 7.30 10.15
N GLU A 83 6.89 6.63 11.29
CA GLU A 83 7.45 5.31 11.58
C GLU A 83 6.93 4.24 10.63
N TRP A 84 5.64 4.28 10.28
CA TRP A 84 5.04 3.34 9.35
C TRP A 84 5.51 3.59 7.91
N GLU A 85 5.59 4.85 7.48
CA GLU A 85 6.16 5.22 6.18
C GLU A 85 7.61 4.72 6.06
N GLY A 86 8.42 4.90 7.12
CA GLY A 86 9.80 4.41 7.15
C GLY A 86 9.92 2.89 6.97
N LEU A 87 9.02 2.10 7.57
CA LEU A 87 9.00 0.64 7.39
C LEU A 87 8.64 0.22 5.97
N VAL A 88 7.68 0.93 5.35
CA VAL A 88 7.27 0.69 3.96
C VAL A 88 8.41 0.99 3.00
N GLU A 89 9.09 2.13 3.20
CA GLU A 89 10.26 2.54 2.42
C GLU A 89 11.39 1.52 2.60
N GLU A 90 11.72 1.14 3.83
CA GLU A 90 12.78 0.17 4.12
C GLU A 90 12.51 -1.18 3.44
N ALA A 91 11.26 -1.69 3.52
CA ALA A 91 10.87 -2.94 2.87
C ALA A 91 11.07 -2.86 1.34
N PHE A 92 10.68 -1.74 0.72
CA PHE A 92 10.89 -1.50 -0.71
C PHE A 92 12.38 -1.43 -1.07
N VAL A 93 13.14 -0.57 -0.37
CA VAL A 93 14.53 -0.22 -0.70
C VAL A 93 15.44 -1.42 -0.51
N ASN A 94 15.26 -2.20 0.57
CA ASN A 94 16.01 -3.43 0.80
C ASN A 94 15.76 -4.46 -0.30
N ALA A 95 14.50 -4.65 -0.69
CA ALA A 95 14.12 -5.58 -1.74
C ALA A 95 14.59 -5.12 -3.14
N CYS A 96 14.52 -3.82 -3.41
CA CYS A 96 15.03 -3.20 -4.63
C CYS A 96 16.55 -3.31 -4.75
N THR A 97 17.29 -3.10 -3.66
CA THR A 97 18.75 -3.17 -3.67
C THR A 97 19.24 -4.61 -3.82
N SER A 98 18.63 -5.55 -3.09
CA SER A 98 19.05 -6.96 -3.08
C SER A 98 18.50 -7.79 -4.24
N GLY A 99 17.34 -7.43 -4.78
CA GLY A 99 16.61 -8.23 -5.77
C GLY A 99 15.81 -9.40 -5.18
N SER A 100 15.63 -9.45 -3.86
CA SER A 100 14.87 -10.48 -3.12
C SER A 100 14.24 -9.92 -1.83
N TYR A 101 13.26 -10.62 -1.26
CA TYR A 101 12.71 -10.33 0.08
C TYR A 101 12.24 -11.62 0.77
#